data_AF-H0AAK4-F1
#
_entry.id   AF-H0AAK4-F1
#
_cell.length_a   1.000
_cell.length_b   1.000
_cell.length_c   1.000
_cell.angle_alpha   90.00
_cell.angle_beta   90.00
_cell.angle_gamma   90.00
#
_symmetry.space_group_name_H-M   'P 1'
#
loop_
_entity.id
_entity.type
_entity.pdbx_description
1 polymer ?
#
loop_
_entity_poly.entity_id
_entity_poly.type
_entity_poly.pdbx_seq_one_letter_code
_entity_poly.pdbx_strand_id
1 'polypeptide(L)'
;MQVFSDCSCSSFNIDNDVVGLILILKGKPEDSGGPTKDYKRIHDVMDYEWMQKKEWQKQLELMLDKGVRVEQQALAANSLEFVANEYLPEKIENETFLN
;
A
#
# COMPACT_ATOMS: atom_id res chain seq x y z
N MET A 1 -5.96 3.93 -2.21
CA MET A 1 -5.31 2.64 -1.92
C MET A 1 -3.83 2.83 -2.16
N GLN A 2 -3.02 2.90 -1.09
CA GLN A 2 -1.57 3.01 -1.21
C GLN A 2 -0.98 1.62 -1.01
N VAL A 3 -0.12 1.18 -1.93
CA VAL A 3 0.67 -0.03 -1.75
C VAL A 3 2.01 0.38 -1.17
N PHE A 4 2.21 0.08 0.11
CA PHE A 4 3.47 0.27 0.81
C PHE A 4 4.14 -1.11 0.92
N SER A 5 4.68 -1.63 -0.17
CA SER A 5 5.46 -2.87 -0.10
C SER A 5 6.77 -2.70 0.64
N ASP A 6 7.43 -1.55 0.43
CA ASP A 6 8.86 -1.42 0.64
C ASP A 6 9.26 -0.17 1.45
N CYS A 7 8.33 0.44 2.19
CA CYS A 7 8.68 1.56 3.08
C CYS A 7 9.22 1.05 4.42
N SER A 8 10.42 0.50 4.39
CA SER A 8 11.27 0.40 5.58
C SER A 8 12.12 1.66 5.66
N CYS A 9 11.58 2.76 6.19
CA CYS A 9 12.45 3.81 6.72
C CYS A 9 13.06 3.27 8.02
N SER A 10 14.29 3.66 8.32
CA SER A 10 14.98 3.23 9.56
C SER A 10 14.18 3.47 10.85
N SER A 11 13.24 4.42 10.82
CA SER A 11 12.35 4.85 11.90
C SER A 11 10.86 4.50 11.71
N PHE A 12 10.44 3.88 10.60
CA PHE A 12 9.02 3.55 10.34
C PHE A 12 8.82 2.09 9.94
N ASN A 13 8.11 1.36 10.80
CA ASN A 13 7.66 0.01 10.56
C ASN A 13 6.13 0.00 10.47
N ILE A 14 5.60 -0.16 9.27
CA ILE A 14 4.16 -0.19 9.02
C ILE A 14 3.44 -1.22 9.89
N ASP A 15 4.04 -2.38 10.16
CA ASP A 15 3.36 -3.41 10.95
C ASP A 15 3.20 -3.01 12.44
N ASN A 16 4.07 -2.13 12.96
CA ASN A 16 4.04 -1.69 14.37
C ASN A 16 3.47 -0.27 14.57
N ASP A 17 3.70 0.64 13.63
CA ASP A 17 3.41 2.07 13.80
C ASP A 17 1.99 2.44 13.33
N VAL A 18 1.33 1.53 12.58
CA VAL A 18 -0.01 1.80 12.01
C VAL A 18 -1.05 0.75 12.36
N VAL A 19 -0.89 0.07 13.52
CA VAL A 19 -1.74 -1.03 14.01
C VAL A 19 -3.25 -0.71 14.04
N GLY A 20 -3.66 0.57 14.03
CA GLY A 20 -5.07 0.99 13.92
C GLY A 20 -5.54 1.49 12.54
N LEU A 21 -4.62 1.66 11.59
CA LEU A 21 -4.86 2.25 10.26
C LEU A 21 -4.58 1.25 9.12
N ILE A 22 -4.11 0.05 9.47
CA ILE A 22 -4.17 -1.15 8.63
C ILE A 22 -5.62 -1.61 8.55
N LEU A 23 -6.17 -1.58 7.34
CA LEU A 23 -7.47 -2.14 7.05
C LEU A 23 -7.31 -3.48 6.34
N ILE A 24 -7.98 -4.50 6.84
CA ILE A 24 -8.07 -5.79 6.16
C ILE A 24 -8.83 -5.59 4.85
N LEU A 25 -8.27 -6.09 3.75
CA LEU A 25 -9.03 -6.25 2.51
C LEU A 25 -10.17 -7.22 2.80
N LYS A 26 -11.38 -6.69 2.94
CA LYS A 26 -12.54 -7.52 3.28
C LYS A 26 -13.01 -8.24 2.01
N GLY A 27 -12.78 -9.54 1.93
CA GLY A 27 -13.34 -10.39 0.87
C GLY A 27 -12.49 -11.63 0.63
N LYS A 28 -12.93 -12.79 1.14
CA LYS A 28 -12.48 -14.08 0.59
C LYS A 28 -13.24 -14.36 -0.72
N PRO A 29 -12.76 -15.26 -1.59
CA PRO A 29 -13.10 -15.29 -3.02
C PRO A 29 -14.54 -15.73 -3.39
N GLU A 30 -15.47 -15.88 -2.45
CA GLU A 30 -16.78 -16.45 -2.77
C GLU A 30 -17.81 -15.44 -3.32
N ASP A 31 -17.62 -14.13 -3.14
CA ASP A 31 -18.61 -13.13 -3.55
C ASP A 31 -18.06 -11.70 -3.76
N SER A 32 -18.07 -11.24 -5.01
CA SER A 32 -17.96 -9.84 -5.49
C SER A 32 -16.88 -8.90 -4.88
N GLY A 33 -15.96 -9.42 -4.05
CA GLY A 33 -14.91 -8.69 -3.34
C GLY A 33 -15.31 -8.15 -1.95
N GLY A 34 -16.37 -8.67 -1.32
CA GLY A 34 -16.81 -8.25 0.02
C GLY A 34 -17.37 -6.80 0.10
N PRO A 35 -17.57 -6.25 1.32
CA PRO A 35 -18.23 -4.95 1.52
C PRO A 35 -17.55 -3.77 0.81
N THR A 36 -16.24 -3.84 0.65
CA THR A 36 -15.42 -2.79 0.01
C THR A 36 -15.10 -3.09 -1.45
N LYS A 37 -15.32 -4.32 -1.92
CA LYS A 37 -15.01 -4.78 -3.29
C LYS A 37 -13.54 -4.66 -3.66
N ASP A 38 -12.65 -4.63 -2.66
CA ASP A 38 -11.23 -4.34 -2.87
C ASP A 38 -10.55 -5.40 -3.75
N TYR A 39 -10.79 -6.69 -3.49
CA TYR A 39 -10.21 -7.79 -4.27
C TYR A 39 -10.58 -7.70 -5.76
N LYS A 40 -11.88 -7.52 -6.05
CA LYS A 40 -12.35 -7.34 -7.42
C LYS A 40 -11.69 -6.11 -8.04
N ARG A 41 -11.64 -5.00 -7.30
CA ARG A 41 -11.05 -3.77 -7.80
C ARG A 41 -9.57 -3.93 -8.14
N ILE A 42 -8.80 -4.65 -7.33
CA ILE A 42 -7.38 -4.91 -7.59
C ILE A 42 -7.22 -5.70 -8.90
N HIS A 43 -8.00 -6.76 -9.10
CA HIS A 43 -7.99 -7.50 -10.37
C HIS A 43 -8.38 -6.61 -11.57
N ASP A 44 -9.43 -5.80 -11.43
CA ASP A 44 -9.82 -4.85 -12.49
C ASP A 44 -8.69 -3.85 -12.82
N VAL A 45 -7.91 -3.40 -11.82
CA VAL A 45 -6.74 -2.51 -12.04
C VAL A 45 -5.60 -3.26 -12.73
N MET A 46 -5.34 -4.50 -12.32
CA MET A 46 -4.28 -5.33 -12.91
C MET A 46 -4.50 -5.56 -14.41
N ASP A 47 -5.74 -5.55 -14.89
CA ASP A 47 -6.08 -5.76 -16.30
C ASP A 47 -5.97 -4.49 -17.17
N TYR A 48 -5.80 -3.30 -16.59
CA TYR A 48 -5.69 -2.07 -17.39
C TYR A 48 -4.40 -2.02 -18.19
N GLU A 49 -4.47 -1.59 -19.45
CA GLU A 49 -3.33 -1.54 -20.36
C GLU A 49 -2.15 -0.71 -19.81
N TRP A 50 -2.44 0.40 -19.11
CA TRP A 50 -1.42 1.26 -18.50
C TRP A 50 -0.88 0.74 -17.16
N MET A 51 -1.45 -0.34 -16.60
CA MET A 51 -0.99 -0.97 -15.35
C MET A 51 -0.15 -2.23 -15.58
N GLN A 52 0.18 -2.57 -16.82
CA GLN A 52 0.90 -3.80 -17.17
C GLN A 52 2.40 -3.80 -16.81
N LYS A 53 2.93 -2.70 -16.27
CA LYS A 53 4.33 -2.65 -15.80
C LYS A 53 4.54 -3.67 -14.66
N LYS A 54 5.59 -4.50 -14.79
CA LYS A 54 5.89 -5.61 -13.86
C LYS A 54 5.96 -5.17 -12.39
N GLU A 55 6.55 -4.00 -12.16
CA GLU A 55 6.67 -3.41 -10.82
C GLU A 55 5.29 -3.17 -10.19
N TRP A 56 4.37 -2.57 -10.94
CA TRP A 56 3.00 -2.32 -10.49
C TRP A 56 2.22 -3.61 -10.26
N GLN A 57 2.38 -4.61 -11.13
CA GLN A 57 1.75 -5.92 -10.95
C GLN A 57 2.22 -6.59 -9.66
N LYS A 58 3.54 -6.59 -9.39
CA LYS A 58 4.13 -7.12 -8.15
C LYS A 58 3.55 -6.44 -6.90
N GLN A 59 3.31 -5.13 -6.95
CA GLN A 59 2.71 -4.38 -5.85
C GLN A 59 1.26 -4.80 -5.58
N LEU A 60 0.46 -4.96 -6.64
CA LEU A 60 -0.93 -5.38 -6.53
C LEU A 60 -1.06 -6.84 -6.07
N GLU A 61 -0.18 -7.73 -6.54
CA GLU A 61 -0.08 -9.10 -6.06
C GLU A 61 0.29 -9.16 -4.58
N LEU A 62 1.25 -8.35 -4.12
CA LEU A 62 1.60 -8.28 -2.70
C LEU A 62 0.43 -7.81 -1.85
N MET A 63 -0.36 -6.86 -2.36
CA MET A 63 -1.56 -6.39 -1.69
C MET A 63 -2.62 -7.49 -1.55
N LEU A 64 -2.80 -8.32 -2.60
CA LEU A 64 -3.67 -9.50 -2.55
C LEU A 64 -3.16 -10.55 -1.56
N ASP A 65 -1.86 -10.82 -1.56
CA ASP A 65 -1.21 -11.80 -0.68
C ASP A 65 -1.29 -11.39 0.79
N LYS A 66 -0.90 -10.15 1.11
CA LYS A 66 -0.98 -9.61 2.48
C LYS A 66 -2.43 -9.42 2.93
N GLY A 67 -3.37 -9.24 2.00
CA GLY A 67 -4.78 -9.07 2.33
C GLY A 67 -5.07 -7.81 3.17
N VAL A 68 -4.20 -6.79 3.09
CA VAL A 68 -4.36 -5.53 3.82
C VAL A 68 -4.14 -4.32 2.93
N ARG A 69 -4.71 -3.19 3.32
CA ARG A 69 -4.44 -1.86 2.78
C ARG A 69 -4.14 -0.91 3.94
N VAL A 70 -3.41 0.15 3.64
CA VAL A 70 -3.11 1.20 4.60
C VAL A 70 -3.71 2.52 4.12
N GLU A 71 -4.39 3.23 5.01
CA GLU A 71 -4.93 4.57 4.72
C GLU A 71 -3.83 5.63 4.83
N GLN A 72 -3.92 6.72 4.05
CA GLN A 72 -2.87 7.76 4.04
C GLN A 72 -2.66 8.41 5.41
N GLN A 73 -3.70 8.43 6.26
CA GLN A 73 -3.62 8.91 7.64
C GLN A 73 -2.62 8.11 8.49
N ALA A 74 -2.36 6.85 8.12
CA ALA A 74 -1.35 5.99 8.74
C ALA A 74 0.05 6.59 8.66
N LEU A 75 0.37 7.21 7.53
CA LEU A 75 1.67 7.84 7.32
C LEU A 75 1.81 9.12 8.15
N ALA A 76 0.70 9.86 8.33
CA ALA A 76 0.67 11.06 9.16
C ALA A 76 0.49 10.77 10.67
N ALA A 77 0.26 9.51 11.07
CA ALA A 77 0.12 9.12 12.47
C ALA A 77 1.39 9.41 13.29
N ASN A 78 2.56 9.35 12.65
CA ASN A 78 3.85 9.73 13.23
C ASN A 78 4.15 11.24 13.20
N SER A 79 3.18 12.08 12.81
CA SER A 79 3.24 13.55 12.55
C SER A 79 3.53 13.94 11.10
N LEU A 80 3.04 15.12 10.70
CA LEU A 80 3.37 15.73 9.40
C LEU A 80 4.86 16.06 9.28
N GLU A 81 5.53 16.35 10.41
CA GLU A 81 6.96 16.64 10.48
C GLU A 81 7.78 15.40 10.04
N PHE A 82 7.40 14.22 10.52
CA PHE A 82 8.00 12.95 10.10
C PHE A 82 7.86 12.73 8.59
N VAL A 83 6.67 12.98 8.03
CA VAL A 83 6.42 12.81 6.59
C VAL A 83 7.30 13.74 5.76
N ALA A 84 7.42 15.01 6.17
CA ALA A 84 8.14 16.04 5.44
C ALA A 84 9.66 15.90 5.55
N ASN A 85 10.18 15.54 6.73
CA ASN A 85 11.61 15.59 7.02
C ASN A 85 12.32 14.23 6.99
N GLU A 86 11.59 13.12 7.13
CA GLU A 86 12.18 11.77 7.14
C GLU A 86 11.67 10.94 5.94
N TYR A 87 10.37 10.65 5.89
CA TYR A 87 9.83 9.67 4.94
C TYR A 87 9.98 10.07 3.46
N LEU A 88 9.55 11.29 3.09
CA LEU A 88 9.62 11.74 1.70
C LEU A 88 11.07 11.96 1.23
N PRO A 89 11.94 12.66 1.99
CA PRO A 89 13.34 12.83 1.62
C PRO A 89 14.06 11.48 1.42
N GLU A 90 13.94 10.55 2.39
CA GLU A 90 14.60 9.24 2.30
C GLU A 90 14.12 8.44 1.08
N LYS A 91 12.81 8.48 0.78
CA LYS A 91 12.24 7.76 -0.36
C LYS A 91 12.73 8.30 -1.70
N ILE A 92 12.85 9.63 -1.81
CA ILE A 92 13.30 10.31 -3.03
C ILE A 92 14.81 10.13 -3.22
N GLU A 93 15.62 10.34 -2.18
CA GLU A 93 17.07 10.20 -2.23
C GLU A 93 17.52 8.77 -2.56
N ASN A 94 16.80 7.76 -2.05
CA ASN A 94 17.08 6.36 -2.35
C ASN A 94 16.41 5.86 -3.64
N GLU A 95 15.67 6.71 -4.36
CA GLU A 95 14.91 6.35 -5.57
C GLU A 95 14.00 5.12 -5.36
N THR A 96 13.42 4.97 -4.16
CA THR A 96 12.59 3.82 -3.78
C THR A 96 11.13 4.03 -4.19
N PHE A 97 10.92 4.34 -5.46
CA PHE A 97 9.61 4.49 -6.10
C PHE A 97 9.59 3.80 -7.46
N LEU A 98 8.39 3.51 -7.97
CA LEU A 98 8.23 2.83 -9.25
C LEU A 98 8.51 3.76 -10.42
N ASN A 99 9.13 3.24 -11.47
CA ASN A 99 9.48 3.99 -12.69
C ASN A 99 8.45 3.83 -13.81
#